data_AF-A0A3R7EHN0-F1
#
_entry.id   AF-A0A3R7EHN0-F1
#
_cell.length_a   1.000
_cell.length_b   1.000
_cell.length_c   1.000
_cell.angle_alpha   90.00
_cell.angle_beta   90.00
_cell.angle_gamma   90.00
#
_symmetry.space_group_name_H-M   'P 1'
#
loop_
_entity.id
_entity.type
_entity.pdbx_description
1 polymer ?
#
loop_
_entity_poly.entity_id
_entity_poly.type
_entity_poly.pdbx_seq_one_letter_code
_entity_poly.pdbx_strand_id
1 'polypeptide(L)'
;MLAHRTLTSLRQSTLRTCGALRHRSHSAVLKEFAPMFTKATNGHHDADAIPYEPLNINRLAFIGGGNMAEAIISGIMVQELLPPNKIMVSSPTEESRDKFNKMLIPTAEKNKNALVGADVVVVAVKPQVIPQVLNNTSHHRVLTSA
;
A
#
# COMPACT_ATOMS: atom_id res chain seq x y z
N MET A 1 -40.81 16.46 -7.73
CA MET A 1 -39.68 16.49 -8.68
C MET A 1 -38.68 17.60 -8.31
N LEU A 2 -37.85 17.41 -7.27
CA LEU A 2 -36.92 18.46 -6.80
C LEU A 2 -35.57 17.92 -6.30
N ALA A 3 -35.09 16.79 -6.83
CA ALA A 3 -33.85 16.14 -6.39
C ALA A 3 -32.73 16.14 -7.45
N HIS A 4 -32.82 16.97 -8.50
CA HIS A 4 -31.90 16.89 -9.66
C HIS A 4 -31.18 18.21 -10.00
N ARG A 5 -31.13 19.20 -9.09
CA ARG A 5 -30.37 20.45 -9.32
C ARG A 5 -29.09 20.57 -8.49
N THR A 6 -29.01 19.89 -7.34
CA THR A 6 -27.83 19.87 -6.47
C THR A 6 -26.74 18.93 -6.98
N LEU A 7 -27.11 17.77 -7.52
CA LEU A 7 -26.16 16.79 -8.09
C LEU A 7 -25.45 17.28 -9.35
N THR A 8 -26.06 18.22 -10.09
CA THR A 8 -25.45 18.78 -11.31
C THR A 8 -24.32 19.77 -10.99
N SER A 9 -24.42 20.49 -9.86
CA SER A 9 -23.38 21.42 -9.41
C SER A 9 -22.12 20.67 -8.94
N LEU A 10 -22.30 19.58 -8.18
CA LEU A 10 -21.18 18.76 -7.71
C LEU A 10 -20.46 18.09 -8.89
N ARG A 11 -21.20 17.59 -9.90
CA ARG A 11 -20.61 16.94 -11.08
C ARG A 11 -19.85 17.92 -11.98
N GLN A 12 -20.28 19.19 -12.08
CA GLN A 12 -19.56 20.22 -12.83
C GLN A 12 -18.29 20.71 -12.11
N SER A 13 -18.32 20.78 -10.78
CA SER A 13 -17.14 21.08 -9.96
C SER A 13 -16.05 20.03 -10.18
N THR A 14 -16.37 18.74 -10.02
CA THR A 14 -15.40 17.63 -10.17
C THR A 14 -14.93 17.44 -11.61
N LEU A 15 -15.80 17.63 -12.61
CA LEU A 15 -15.39 17.52 -14.02
C LEU A 15 -14.50 18.68 -14.50
N ARG A 16 -14.66 19.89 -13.93
CA ARG A 16 -13.75 21.02 -14.22
C ARG A 16 -12.35 20.79 -13.67
N THR A 17 -12.21 20.15 -12.50
CA THR A 17 -10.90 19.76 -11.97
C THR A 17 -10.25 18.65 -12.82
N CYS A 18 -11.02 17.67 -13.30
CA CYS A 18 -10.50 16.60 -14.17
C CYS A 18 -9.90 17.12 -15.49
N GLY A 19 -10.45 18.19 -16.08
CA GLY A 19 -9.88 18.80 -17.29
C GLY A 19 -8.51 19.45 -17.06
N ALA A 20 -8.27 20.02 -15.87
CA ALA A 20 -7.01 20.68 -15.49
C ALA A 20 -5.89 19.70 -15.13
N LEU A 21 -6.21 18.42 -14.90
CA LEU A 21 -5.27 17.36 -14.53
C LEU A 21 -4.53 16.74 -15.72
N ARG A 22 -4.97 16.95 -16.97
CA ARG A 22 -4.33 16.36 -18.17
C ARG A 22 -2.93 16.89 -18.48
N HIS A 23 -2.51 18.02 -17.91
CA HIS A 23 -1.23 18.68 -18.19
C HIS A 23 -0.48 19.13 -16.94
N ARG A 24 -0.72 18.51 -15.77
CA ARG A 24 0.09 18.78 -14.59
C ARG A 24 1.27 17.80 -14.56
N SER A 25 2.47 18.34 -14.33
CA SER A 25 3.64 17.51 -14.04
C SER A 25 3.33 16.55 -12.89
N HIS A 26 3.92 15.36 -12.91
CA HIS A 26 3.68 14.33 -11.89
C HIS A 26 3.85 14.87 -10.46
N SER A 27 4.72 15.86 -10.27
CA SER A 27 4.96 16.58 -9.02
C SER A 27 3.86 17.57 -8.61
N ALA A 28 3.12 18.17 -9.55
CA ALA A 28 2.01 19.08 -9.22
C ALA A 28 0.76 18.32 -8.78
N VAL A 29 0.50 17.15 -9.37
CA VAL A 29 -0.55 16.22 -8.93
C VAL A 29 -0.24 15.73 -7.51
N LEU A 30 1.02 15.34 -7.27
CA LEU A 30 1.45 14.93 -5.92
C LEU A 30 1.31 16.05 -4.89
N LYS A 31 1.56 17.32 -5.23
CA LYS A 31 1.33 18.44 -4.29
C LYS A 31 -0.15 18.67 -3.97
N GLU A 32 -1.02 18.47 -4.94
CA GLU A 32 -2.47 18.66 -4.80
C GLU A 32 -3.09 17.55 -3.92
N PHE A 33 -2.63 16.31 -4.07
CA PHE A 33 -3.11 15.17 -3.30
C PHE A 33 -2.22 14.80 -2.10
N ALA A 34 -1.05 15.41 -1.94
CA ALA A 34 -0.18 15.24 -0.77
C ALA A 34 -0.93 15.27 0.56
N PRO A 35 -1.82 16.25 0.84
CA PRO A 35 -2.56 16.29 2.11
C PRO A 35 -3.50 15.09 2.32
N MET A 36 -3.86 14.35 1.27
CA MET A 36 -4.62 13.11 1.36
C MET A 36 -3.75 11.91 1.79
N PHE A 37 -2.43 11.97 1.52
CA PHE A 37 -1.47 10.89 1.77
C PHE A 37 -0.54 11.16 2.96
N THR A 38 -0.46 12.40 3.44
CA THR A 38 0.32 12.80 4.62
C THR A 38 -0.63 13.04 5.78
N LYS A 39 -0.84 12.03 6.62
CA LYS A 39 -1.79 12.13 7.74
C LYS A 39 -1.29 13.18 8.74
N ALA A 40 -2.00 14.30 8.84
CA ALA A 40 -1.99 15.09 10.06
C ALA A 40 -2.68 14.26 11.15
N THR A 41 -1.92 13.70 12.08
CA THR A 41 -2.48 13.17 13.33
C THR A 41 -2.78 14.32 14.28
N ASN A 42 -3.79 15.13 13.97
CA ASN A 42 -4.46 15.96 14.96
C ASN A 42 -5.91 15.52 15.00
N GLY A 43 -6.28 14.83 16.08
CA GLY A 43 -7.54 14.12 16.28
C GLY A 43 -8.78 14.94 15.93
N HIS A 44 -9.23 14.81 14.69
CA HIS A 44 -10.58 15.16 14.29
C HIS A 44 -11.44 13.90 14.44
N HIS A 45 -12.28 13.91 15.48
CA HIS A 45 -13.49 13.11 15.52
C HIS A 45 -14.43 13.68 14.45
N ASP A 46 -14.25 13.24 13.21
CA ASP A 46 -15.24 13.44 12.17
C ASP A 46 -16.44 12.54 12.53
N ALA A 47 -17.58 13.16 12.84
CA ALA A 47 -18.78 12.51 13.42
C ALA A 47 -19.45 11.45 12.51
N ASP A 48 -18.92 11.22 11.31
CA ASP A 48 -19.39 10.22 10.34
C ASP A 48 -18.29 9.19 9.96
N ALA A 49 -17.15 9.18 10.65
CA ALA A 49 -16.08 8.22 10.40
C ALA A 49 -16.47 6.85 10.97
N ILE A 50 -16.63 5.84 10.11
CA ILE A 50 -16.70 4.43 10.52
C ILE A 50 -15.48 4.16 11.41
N PRO A 51 -15.65 3.66 12.65
CA PRO A 51 -14.54 3.31 13.51
C PRO A 51 -13.68 2.29 12.77
N TYR A 52 -12.53 2.72 12.27
CA TYR A 52 -11.52 1.81 11.77
C TYR A 52 -10.90 1.16 13.01
N GLU A 53 -11.32 -0.07 13.29
CA GLU A 53 -10.65 -0.91 14.27
C GLU A 53 -9.15 -0.90 13.96
N PRO A 54 -8.28 -0.63 14.95
CA PRO A 54 -6.84 -0.59 14.71
C PRO A 54 -6.40 -1.90 14.07
N LEU A 55 -5.56 -1.80 13.03
CA LEU A 55 -5.02 -2.95 12.32
C LEU A 55 -4.22 -3.82 13.29
N ASN A 56 -4.86 -4.84 13.86
CA ASN A 56 -4.24 -5.81 14.76
C ASN A 56 -3.43 -6.84 13.95
N ILE A 57 -2.44 -6.35 13.22
CA ILE A 57 -1.54 -7.15 12.38
C ILE A 57 -0.27 -7.41 13.19
N ASN A 58 0.01 -8.69 13.45
CA ASN A 58 1.25 -9.12 14.07
C ASN A 58 2.38 -9.14 13.06
N ARG A 59 2.14 -9.59 11.83
CA ARG A 59 3.16 -9.62 10.78
C ARG A 59 2.60 -9.41 9.38
N LEU A 60 3.26 -8.51 8.64
CA LEU A 60 3.02 -8.19 7.23
C LEU A 60 4.14 -8.79 6.38
N ALA A 61 3.81 -9.72 5.50
CA ALA A 61 4.76 -10.37 4.61
C ALA A 61 4.64 -9.84 3.18
N PHE A 62 5.76 -9.48 2.57
CA PHE A 62 5.86 -9.12 1.17
C PHE A 62 6.49 -10.27 0.38
N ILE A 63 5.81 -10.70 -0.67
CA ILE A 63 6.36 -11.63 -1.65
C ILE A 63 6.81 -10.81 -2.86
N GLY A 64 8.13 -10.71 -3.03
CA GLY A 64 8.77 -9.84 -4.01
C GLY A 64 9.45 -8.64 -3.34
N GLY A 65 10.75 -8.46 -3.61
CA GLY A 65 11.56 -7.34 -3.13
C GLY A 65 11.93 -6.34 -4.22
N GLY A 66 10.93 -5.89 -4.99
CA GLY A 66 11.11 -4.90 -6.06
C GLY A 66 10.66 -3.50 -5.65
N ASN A 67 10.70 -2.56 -6.60
CA ASN A 67 10.35 -1.15 -6.37
C ASN A 67 8.95 -0.95 -5.76
N MET A 68 7.98 -1.81 -6.09
CA MET A 68 6.64 -1.73 -5.51
C MET A 68 6.64 -2.06 -4.01
N ALA A 69 7.34 -3.13 -3.62
CA ALA A 69 7.51 -3.47 -2.22
C ALA A 69 8.23 -2.36 -1.47
N GLU A 70 9.30 -1.82 -2.05
CA GLU A 70 10.06 -0.71 -1.49
C GLU A 70 9.20 0.54 -1.29
N ALA A 71 8.41 0.94 -2.30
CA ALA A 71 7.55 2.12 -2.21
C ALA A 71 6.48 1.97 -1.11
N ILE A 72 5.83 0.80 -1.02
CA ILE A 72 4.80 0.53 0.00
C ILE A 72 5.43 0.51 1.39
N ILE A 73 6.54 -0.21 1.54
CA ILE A 73 7.25 -0.31 2.82
C ILE A 73 7.75 1.05 3.27
N SER A 74 8.33 1.85 2.35
CA SER A 74 8.79 3.21 2.66
C SER A 74 7.64 4.09 3.12
N GLY A 75 6.46 4.00 2.48
CA GLY A 75 5.26 4.68 2.92
C GLY A 75 4.81 4.27 4.32
N ILE A 76 4.84 2.96 4.62
CA ILE A 76 4.51 2.42 5.94
C ILE A 76 5.48 2.94 7.01
N MET A 77 6.78 3.01 6.70
CA MET A 77 7.80 3.54 7.61
C MET A 77 7.63 5.03 7.85
N VAL A 78 7.42 5.81 6.80
CA VAL A 78 7.22 7.28 6.89
C VAL A 78 5.97 7.63 7.68
N GLN A 79 4.91 6.84 7.53
CA GLN A 79 3.66 7.01 8.28
C GLN A 79 3.67 6.30 9.65
N GLU A 80 4.78 5.67 10.03
CA GLU A 80 4.98 4.93 11.29
C GLU A 80 3.86 3.92 11.60
N LEU A 81 3.27 3.32 10.55
CA LEU A 81 2.09 2.46 10.71
C LEU A 81 2.45 1.09 11.31
N LEU A 82 3.66 0.59 11.01
CA LEU A 82 4.18 -0.67 11.52
C LEU A 82 5.69 -0.57 11.77
N PRO A 83 6.22 -1.16 12.85
CA PRO A 83 7.65 -1.23 13.08
C PRO A 83 8.32 -2.20 12.08
N PRO A 84 9.60 -2.00 11.74
CA PRO A 84 10.32 -2.85 10.79
C PRO A 84 10.31 -4.34 11.11
N ASN A 85 10.35 -4.70 12.39
CA ASN A 85 10.34 -6.09 12.84
C ASN A 85 9.01 -6.83 12.57
N LYS A 86 7.92 -6.09 12.31
CA LYS A 86 6.63 -6.66 11.91
C LYS A 86 6.50 -6.82 10.40
N ILE A 87 7.49 -6.37 9.62
CA ILE A 87 7.52 -6.47 8.17
C ILE A 87 8.53 -7.57 7.80
N MET A 88 8.19 -8.39 6.82
CA MET A 88 9.06 -9.46 6.33
C MET A 88 9.05 -9.45 4.81
N VAL A 89 10.22 -9.44 4.15
CA VAL A 89 10.29 -9.42 2.68
C VAL A 89 10.94 -10.70 2.14
N SER A 90 10.25 -11.38 1.23
CA SER A 90 10.78 -12.51 0.48
C SER A 90 11.29 -12.05 -0.89
N SER A 91 12.55 -12.34 -1.21
CA SER A 91 13.09 -12.16 -2.56
C SER A 91 14.10 -13.25 -2.88
N PRO A 92 14.06 -13.86 -4.09
CA PRO A 92 15.06 -14.85 -4.50
C PRO A 92 16.45 -14.24 -4.70
N THR A 93 16.53 -12.97 -5.10
CA THR A 93 17.79 -12.24 -5.35
C THR A 93 18.36 -11.64 -4.08
N GLU A 94 19.67 -11.82 -3.88
CA GLU A 94 20.41 -11.25 -2.74
C GLU A 94 20.42 -9.71 -2.76
N GLU A 95 20.63 -9.11 -3.93
CA GLU A 95 20.62 -7.65 -4.09
C GLU A 95 19.34 -7.00 -3.57
N SER A 96 18.18 -7.62 -3.83
CA SER A 96 16.90 -7.15 -3.30
C SER A 96 16.85 -7.31 -1.78
N ARG A 97 17.34 -8.42 -1.23
CA ARG A 97 17.36 -8.64 0.23
C ARG A 97 18.24 -7.61 0.94
N ASP A 98 19.39 -7.30 0.37
CA ASP A 98 20.32 -6.32 0.95
C ASP A 98 19.71 -4.91 1.06
N LYS A 99 18.86 -4.51 0.11
CA LYS A 99 18.14 -3.23 0.17
C LYS A 99 17.26 -3.15 1.43
N PHE A 100 16.52 -4.21 1.73
CA PHE A 100 15.64 -4.27 2.90
C PHE A 100 16.40 -4.51 4.20
N ASN A 101 17.49 -5.29 4.18
CA ASN A 101 18.36 -5.47 5.33
C ASN A 101 18.99 -4.14 5.78
N LYS A 102 19.37 -3.26 4.84
CA LYS A 102 19.86 -1.90 5.13
C LYS A 102 18.80 -1.02 5.80
N MET A 103 17.52 -1.30 5.56
CA MET A 103 16.39 -0.65 6.21
C MET A 103 15.98 -1.34 7.53
N LEU A 104 16.79 -2.27 8.04
CA LEU A 104 16.52 -3.07 9.24
C LEU A 104 15.25 -3.93 9.15
N ILE A 105 14.87 -4.31 7.93
CA ILE A 105 13.71 -5.16 7.68
C ILE A 105 14.18 -6.60 7.50
N PRO A 106 13.62 -7.56 8.26
CA PRO A 106 13.88 -8.99 8.05
C PRO A 106 13.58 -9.46 6.62
N THR A 107 14.51 -10.21 6.05
CA THR A 107 14.37 -10.78 4.70
C THR A 107 14.47 -12.30 4.68
N ALA A 108 13.86 -12.91 3.67
CA ALA A 108 13.95 -14.34 3.41
C ALA A 108 14.21 -14.61 1.92
N GLU A 109 14.90 -15.70 1.63
CA GLU A 109 15.07 -16.20 0.26
C GLU A 109 13.82 -16.94 -0.23
N LYS A 110 13.19 -17.72 0.65
CA LYS A 110 12.05 -18.57 0.33
C LYS A 110 10.75 -17.94 0.81
N ASN A 111 9.76 -17.88 -0.08
CA ASN A 111 8.41 -17.38 0.21
C ASN A 111 7.80 -18.06 1.44
N LYS A 112 8.00 -19.37 1.60
CA LYS A 112 7.50 -20.14 2.75
C LYS A 112 7.95 -19.55 4.09
N ASN A 113 9.20 -19.12 4.20
CA ASN A 113 9.75 -18.57 5.44
C ASN A 113 9.13 -17.20 5.75
N ALA A 114 8.85 -16.39 4.71
CA ALA A 114 8.21 -15.10 4.90
C ALA A 114 6.73 -15.23 5.31
N LEU A 115 6.06 -16.33 4.92
CA LEU A 115 4.66 -16.59 5.24
C LEU A 115 4.44 -17.10 6.67
N VAL A 116 5.49 -17.58 7.35
CA VAL A 116 5.36 -18.12 8.71
C VAL A 116 4.88 -17.03 9.67
N GLY A 117 3.67 -17.21 10.20
CA GLY A 117 3.04 -16.28 11.13
C GLY A 117 2.62 -14.94 10.51
N ALA A 118 2.52 -14.85 9.18
CA ALA A 118 2.02 -13.67 8.51
C ALA A 118 0.48 -13.62 8.53
N ASP A 119 -0.09 -12.52 9.03
CA ASP A 119 -1.55 -12.29 9.00
C ASP A 119 -1.98 -11.72 7.65
N VAL A 120 -1.11 -10.91 7.05
CA VAL A 120 -1.33 -10.24 5.78
C VAL A 120 -0.14 -10.50 4.86
N VAL A 121 -0.44 -10.91 3.64
CA VAL A 121 0.54 -11.18 2.60
C VAL A 121 0.29 -10.26 1.42
N VAL A 122 1.28 -9.46 1.05
CA VAL A 122 1.28 -8.58 -0.12
C VAL A 122 2.12 -9.20 -1.21
N VAL A 123 1.52 -9.47 -2.36
CA VAL A 123 2.26 -9.99 -3.53
C VAL A 123 2.67 -8.83 -4.41
N ALA A 124 3.94 -8.44 -4.30
CA ALA A 124 4.58 -7.33 -5.01
C ALA A 124 5.57 -7.85 -6.08
N VAL A 125 5.16 -8.88 -6.83
CA VAL A 125 5.91 -9.42 -7.97
C VAL A 125 5.31 -8.94 -9.28
N LYS A 126 6.08 -9.03 -10.38
CA LYS A 126 5.56 -8.75 -11.72
C LYS A 126 4.41 -9.72 -12.06
N PRO A 127 3.39 -9.30 -12.84
CA PRO A 127 2.23 -10.13 -13.17
C PRO A 127 2.58 -11.50 -13.75
N GLN A 128 3.65 -11.56 -14.54
CA GLN A 128 4.17 -12.80 -15.16
C GLN A 128 4.55 -13.87 -14.14
N VAL A 129 4.91 -13.48 -12.92
CA VAL A 129 5.43 -14.35 -11.86
C VAL A 129 4.33 -14.75 -10.87
N ILE A 130 3.18 -14.06 -10.89
CA ILE A 130 2.05 -14.33 -9.98
C ILE A 130 1.60 -15.79 -10.02
N PRO A 131 1.43 -16.46 -11.20
CA PRO A 131 1.00 -17.86 -11.24
C PRO A 131 1.97 -18.80 -10.50
N GLN A 132 3.28 -18.54 -10.61
CA GLN A 132 4.31 -19.33 -9.95
C GLN A 132 4.32 -19.12 -8.44
N VAL A 133 3.98 -17.91 -7.99
CA VAL A 133 3.87 -17.60 -6.56
C VAL A 133 2.62 -18.25 -5.97
N LEU A 134 1.46 -18.09 -6.60
CA LEU A 134 0.18 -18.58 -6.08
C LEU A 134 0.12 -20.11 -5.92
N ASN A 135 0.75 -20.85 -6.84
CA ASN A 135 0.86 -22.31 -6.73
C ASN A 135 1.70 -22.75 -5.52
N ASN A 136 2.57 -21.87 -5.01
CA ASN A 136 3.44 -22.15 -3.88
C ASN A 136 2.91 -21.60 -2.53
N THR A 137 1.79 -20.85 -2.53
CA THR A 137 1.29 -20.12 -1.34
C THR A 137 -0.16 -20.45 -0.95
N SER A 138 -0.71 -21.57 -1.44
CA SER A 138 -2.15 -21.91 -1.46
C SER A 138 -2.90 -22.02 -0.12
N HIS A 139 -2.28 -21.70 1.02
CA HIS A 139 -2.89 -21.80 2.36
C HIS A 139 -3.06 -20.46 3.10
N HIS A 140 -2.64 -19.32 2.53
CA HIS A 140 -2.71 -18.02 3.20
C HIS A 140 -3.62 -17.03 2.46
N ARG A 141 -4.22 -16.08 3.21
CA ARG A 141 -5.09 -15.03 2.66
C ARG A 141 -4.22 -13.96 1.97
N VAL A 142 -4.08 -14.08 0.65
CA VAL A 142 -3.19 -13.22 -0.16
C VAL A 142 -3.92 -11.96 -0.63
N LEU A 143 -3.34 -10.78 -0.35
CA LEU A 143 -3.73 -9.52 -0.97
C LEU A 143 -2.85 -9.30 -2.21
N THR A 144 -3.42 -9.44 -3.40
CA THR A 144 -2.77 -9.10 -4.66
C THR A 144 -3.02 -7.65 -5.00
N SER A 145 -1.96 -6.85 -5.13
CA SER A 145 -2.03 -5.49 -5.66
C SER A 145 -1.88 -5.55 -7.19
N ALA A 146 -2.95 -5.17 -7.90
CA ALA A 146 -3.00 -5.09 -9.35
C ALA A 146 -2.41 -3.77 -9.88
#